data_AF-A0A662GSS4-F1
#
_entry.id   AF-A0A662GSS4-F1
#
_cell.length_a   1.000
_cell.length_b   1.000
_cell.length_c   1.000
_cell.angle_alpha   90.00
_cell.angle_beta   90.00
_cell.angle_gamma   90.00
#
_symmetry.space_group_name_H-M   'P 1'
#
loop_
_entity.id
_entity.type
_entity.pdbx_description
1 polymer ?
#
loop_
_entity_poly.entity_id
_entity_poly.type
_entity_poly.pdbx_seq_one_letter_code
_entity_poly.pdbx_strand_id
1 'polypeptide(L)' 'STSIDFGFKIENGELAYPIKGALLGGNLLDMLKAIDAISKECREEPGNVYPAIRISSVKVAGAK' A
#
# COMPACT_ATOMS: atom_id res chain seq x y z
N SER A 1 -11.89 5.68 5.86
CA SER A 1 -10.93 6.01 4.79
C SER A 1 -9.80 6.80 5.42
N THR A 2 -8.56 6.50 5.05
CA THR A 2 -7.37 7.18 5.59
C THR A 2 -6.62 7.81 4.43
N SER A 3 -6.15 9.04 4.62
CA SER A 3 -5.31 9.76 3.67
C SER A 3 -3.89 9.21 3.65
N ILE A 4 -3.31 9.21 2.45
CA ILE A 4 -1.92 8.81 2.22
C ILE A 4 -1.05 10.05 2.22
N ASP A 5 -0.13 10.13 3.18
CA ASP A 5 0.84 11.23 3.29
C ASP A 5 1.93 11.16 2.21
N PHE A 6 2.35 9.94 1.84
CA PHE A 6 3.41 9.71 0.86
C PHE A 6 3.12 8.47 0.01
N GLY A 7 3.12 8.62 -1.31
CA GLY A 7 2.90 7.51 -2.25
C GLY A 7 3.46 7.79 -3.63
N PHE A 8 3.70 6.71 -4.38
CA PHE A 8 4.16 6.75 -5.76
C PHE A 8 3.29 5.87 -6.65
N LYS A 9 3.13 6.26 -7.90
CA LYS A 9 2.60 5.39 -8.95
C LYS A 9 3.68 4.39 -9.36
N ILE A 10 3.31 3.12 -9.50
CA ILE A 10 4.16 2.08 -10.08
C ILE A 10 3.65 1.76 -11.48
N GLU A 11 4.52 1.81 -12.47
CA GLU A 11 4.24 1.46 -13.87
C GLU A 11 5.34 0.54 -14.38
N ASN A 12 4.97 -0.58 -15.00
CA ASN A 12 5.93 -1.58 -15.52
C ASN A 12 6.95 -2.11 -14.48
N GLY A 13 6.59 -2.09 -13.20
CA GLY A 13 7.46 -2.53 -12.11
C GLY A 13 8.40 -1.46 -11.56
N GLU A 14 8.31 -0.22 -12.05
CA GLU A 14 9.17 0.89 -11.63
C GLU A 14 8.36 2.03 -11.00
N LEU A 15 8.97 2.77 -10.07
CA LEU A 15 8.37 3.97 -9.49
C LEU A 15 8.35 5.09 -10.54
N ALA A 16 7.16 5.48 -10.98
CA ALA A 16 6.99 6.45 -12.05
C ALA A 16 7.00 7.90 -11.53
N TYR A 17 6.03 8.26 -10.69
CA TYR A 17 5.90 9.63 -10.15
C TYR A 17 5.18 9.66 -8.79
N PRO A 18 5.46 10.67 -7.94
CA PRO A 18 4.78 10.82 -6.66
C PRO A 18 3.31 11.20 -6.85
N ILE A 19 2.44 10.64 -6.02
CA ILE A 19 1.01 10.97 -5.99
C ILE A 19 0.67 11.79 -4.73
N LYS A 20 -0.29 12.70 -4.83
CA LYS A 20 -0.76 13.50 -3.69
C LYS A 20 -2.27 13.35 -3.49
N GLY A 21 -2.70 13.43 -2.23
CA GLY A 21 -4.12 13.45 -1.87
C GLY A 21 -4.85 12.16 -2.25
N ALA A 22 -4.20 11.01 -2.08
CA ALA A 22 -4.83 9.71 -2.29
C ALA A 22 -5.55 9.25 -1.01
N LEU A 23 -6.75 8.71 -1.18
CA LEU A 23 -7.54 8.10 -0.12
C LEU A 23 -7.70 6.61 -0.40
N LEU A 24 -7.38 5.77 0.59
CA LEU A 24 -7.71 4.35 0.54
C LEU A 24 -9.14 4.12 1.03
N GLY A 25 -9.95 3.46 0.20
CA GLY A 25 -11.32 3.12 0.48
C GLY A 25 -11.56 1.61 0.36
N GLY A 26 -12.44 1.07 1.20
CA GLY A 26 -12.82 -0.34 1.14
C GLY A 26 -13.04 -0.96 2.51
N ASN A 27 -13.28 -2.27 2.50
CA ASN A 27 -13.38 -3.09 3.70
C ASN A 27 -12.01 -3.70 4.04
N LEU A 28 -11.62 -3.65 5.32
CA LEU A 28 -10.31 -4.15 5.77
C LEU A 28 -10.15 -5.66 5.56
N LEU A 29 -11.19 -6.47 5.81
CA LEU A 29 -11.12 -7.93 5.61
C LEU A 29 -10.90 -8.28 4.14
N ASP A 30 -11.53 -7.54 3.21
CA ASP A 30 -11.33 -7.76 1.78
C ASP A 30 -9.90 -7.39 1.36
N MET A 31 -9.34 -6.31 1.92
CA MET A 31 -7.94 -5.94 1.69
C MET A 31 -6.98 -7.01 2.21
N LEU A 32 -7.22 -7.56 3.41
CA LEU A 32 -6.40 -8.64 3.98
C LEU A 32 -6.45 -9.91 3.12
N LYS A 33 -7.62 -10.28 2.59
CA LYS A 33 -7.77 -11.42 1.67
C LYS A 33 -7.09 -11.20 0.33
N ALA A 34 -6.93 -9.95 -0.09
CA ALA A 34 -6.29 -9.58 -1.36
C ALA A 34 -4.75 -9.47 -1.26
N ILE A 35 -4.15 -9.75 -0.09
CA ILE A 35 -2.69 -9.83 0.07
C ILE A 35 -2.17 -11.03 -0.73
N ASP A 36 -1.31 -10.75 -1.71
CA ASP A 36 -0.77 -11.77 -2.61
C ASP A 36 0.76 -11.90 -2.56
N ALA A 37 1.43 -10.97 -1.87
CA ALA A 37 2.86 -11.07 -1.60
C ALA A 37 3.23 -10.41 -0.27
N ILE A 38 4.22 -10.99 0.41
CA ILE A 38 4.81 -10.46 1.63
C ILE A 38 6.33 -10.45 1.41
N SER A 39 6.96 -9.33 1.70
CA SER A 39 8.41 -9.19 1.55
C SER A 39 9.16 -10.07 2.54
N LYS A 40 10.31 -10.59 2.11
CA LYS A 40 11.29 -11.22 3.00
C LYS A 40 12.02 -10.19 3.85
N GLU A 41 12.16 -8.97 3.34
CA GLU A 41 12.76 -7.84 4.04
C GLU A 41 11.71 -7.18 4.93
N CYS A 42 11.98 -7.15 6.23
CA CYS A 42 11.11 -6.56 7.22
C CYS A 42 11.84 -5.42 7.92
N ARG A 43 11.08 -4.36 8.26
CA ARG A 43 11.56 -3.38 9.23
C ARG A 43 11.23 -3.90 10.62
N GLU A 44 12.24 -4.03 11.46
CA GLU A 44 12.07 -4.38 12.87
C GLU A 44 12.07 -3.10 13.70
N GLU A 45 11.04 -2.94 14.51
CA GLU A 45 10.96 -1.92 15.56
C GLU A 45 10.82 -2.64 16.91
N PRO A 46 11.16 -2.02 18.04
CA PRO A 46 11.08 -2.68 19.35
C PRO A 46 9.71 -3.33 19.61
N GLY A 47 9.65 -4.66 19.56
CA GLY A 47 8.45 -5.46 19.79
C GLY A 47 7.62 -5.80 18.55
N ASN A 48 7.87 -5.20 17.38
CA ASN A 48 7.05 -5.37 16.18
C ASN A 48 7.89 -5.58 14.90
N VAL A 49 7.38 -6.44 14.01
CA VAL A 49 7.96 -6.69 12.69
C VAL A 49 7.02 -6.16 11.61
N TYR A 50 7.52 -5.26 10.77
CA TYR A 50 6.75 -4.58 9.71
C TYR A 50 7.29 -4.96 8.32
N PRO A 51 6.77 -6.04 7.71
CA PRO A 51 7.08 -6.36 6.32
C PRO A 51 6.39 -5.38 5.36
N ALA A 52 6.97 -5.21 4.17
CA ALA A 52 6.23 -4.68 3.04
C ALA A 52 5.24 -5.74 2.52
N ILE A 53 4.00 -5.36 2.29
CA ILE A 53 2.95 -6.23 1.76
C ILE A 53 2.43 -5.68 0.43
N ARG A 54 2.08 -6.58 -0.49
CA ARG A 54 1.35 -6.23 -1.71
C ARG A 54 -0.10 -6.63 -1.57
N ILE A 55 -0.99 -5.68 -1.86
CA ILE A 55 -2.42 -5.90 -1.97
C ILE A 55 -2.77 -5.82 -3.45
N SER A 56 -3.19 -6.95 -4.03
CA SER A 56 -3.47 -7.08 -5.46
C SER A 56 -4.60 -6.16 -5.95
N SER A 57 -5.55 -5.82 -5.08
CA SER A 57 -6.69 -4.97 -5.42
C SER A 57 -7.14 -4.11 -4.23
N VAL A 58 -7.14 -2.80 -4.43
CA VAL A 58 -7.63 -1.80 -3.46
C VAL A 58 -8.28 -0.64 -4.20
N LYS A 59 -9.34 -0.05 -3.64
CA LYS A 59 -9.93 1.17 -4.20
C LYS A 59 -9.14 2.39 -3.71
N VAL A 60 -8.61 3.14 -4.65
CA VAL A 60 -7.97 4.44 -4.42
C VAL A 60 -8.89 5.53 -4.97
N ALA A 61 -9.25 6.50 -4.14
CA ALA A 61 -9.94 7.70 -4.56
C ALA A 61 -8.98 8.89 -4.53
N GLY A 62 -9.07 9.79 -5.52
CA GLY A 62 -8.04 10.81 -5.72
C GLY A 62 -6.80 10.24 -6.40
N ALA A 63 -5.61 10.73 -6.03
CA ALA A 63 -4.31 10.43 -6.66
C ALA A 63 -4.11 11.11 -8.04
N LYS A 64 -4.13 12.45 -8.05
CA LYS A 64 -3.59 13.24 -9.17
C LYS A 64 -2.08 13.44 -9.01
#